data_AF-A0A1T3CXD5-F1
#
_entry.id   AF-A0A1T3CXD5-F1
#
_cell.length_a   1.000
_cell.length_b   1.000
_cell.length_c   1.000
_cell.angle_alpha   90.00
_cell.angle_beta   90.00
_cell.angle_gamma   90.00
#
_symmetry.space_group_name_H-M   'P 1'
#
loop_
_entity.id
_entity.type
_entity.pdbx_description
1 polymer ?
#
loop_
_entity_poly.entity_id
_entity_poly.type
_entity_poly.pdbx_seq_one_letter_code
_entity_poly.pdbx_strand_id
1 'polypeptide(L)'
;MGGVISSIQSSITAITSVIRTISTLNAKYQALLQRIETGPFTPVDNPTESYWMRDAPFPEIGDVIGEIPEEADVVVVGSGITGAAAVKTLYELSGDDVNGDGDGGKKAPRIVVLEARQLCSGATARNGGHIKCTPHEEFSRLRKTLGEERARKVVRMQMRHLDVLKKL
;
A
#
# COMPACT_ATOMS: atom_id res chain seq x y z
N MET A 1 -31.12 -42.15 -34.55
CA MET A 1 -30.99 -40.69 -34.82
C MET A 1 -30.45 -39.87 -33.66
N GLY A 2 -30.75 -40.19 -32.39
CA GLY A 2 -30.30 -39.38 -31.24
C GLY A 2 -28.78 -39.25 -31.02
N GLY A 3 -27.99 -40.28 -31.33
CA GLY A 3 -26.52 -40.24 -31.18
C GLY A 3 -25.83 -39.23 -32.10
N VAL A 4 -26.24 -39.15 -33.36
CA VAL A 4 -25.67 -38.22 -34.36
C VAL A 4 -25.99 -36.76 -34.00
N ILE A 5 -27.22 -36.49 -33.56
CA ILE A 5 -27.65 -35.15 -33.13
C ILE A 5 -26.84 -34.69 -31.90
N SER A 6 -26.63 -35.59 -30.93
CA SER A 6 -25.83 -35.31 -29.72
C SER A 6 -24.36 -35.01 -30.05
N SER A 7 -23.74 -35.77 -30.95
CA SER A 7 -22.37 -35.52 -31.39
C SER A 7 -22.22 -34.16 -32.06
N ILE A 8 -23.17 -33.77 -32.92
CA ILE A 8 -23.17 -32.46 -33.59
C ILE A 8 -23.31 -31.32 -32.57
N GLN A 9 -24.25 -31.44 -31.62
CA GLN A 9 -24.44 -30.44 -30.56
C GLN A 9 -23.19 -30.28 -29.67
N SER A 10 -22.53 -31.39 -29.34
CA SER A 10 -21.28 -31.38 -28.59
C SER A 10 -20.15 -30.66 -29.35
N SER A 11 -19.98 -30.96 -30.64
CA SER A 11 -19.00 -30.29 -31.50
C SER A 11 -19.26 -28.79 -31.63
N ILE A 12 -20.51 -28.37 -31.81
CA ILE A 12 -20.89 -26.95 -31.86
C ILE A 12 -20.57 -26.24 -30.54
N THR A 13 -20.88 -26.89 -29.41
CA THR A 13 -20.60 -26.34 -28.08
C THR A 13 -19.09 -26.21 -27.83
N ALA A 14 -18.32 -27.22 -28.24
CA ALA A 14 -16.86 -27.19 -28.14
C ALA A 14 -16.26 -26.06 -28.98
N ILE A 15 -16.67 -25.92 -30.24
CA ILE A 15 -16.21 -24.84 -31.13
C ILE A 15 -16.58 -23.47 -30.56
N THR A 16 -17.83 -23.30 -30.11
CA THR A 16 -18.29 -22.04 -29.51
C THR A 16 -17.48 -21.69 -28.26
N SER A 17 -17.15 -22.69 -27.43
CA SER A 17 -16.34 -22.50 -26.23
C SER A 17 -14.91 -22.09 -26.57
N VAL A 18 -14.31 -22.70 -27.61
CA VAL A 18 -12.97 -22.33 -28.11
C VAL A 18 -12.99 -20.90 -28.63
N ILE A 19 -13.96 -20.52 -29.47
CA ILE A 19 -14.09 -19.17 -30.01
C ILE A 19 -14.24 -18.14 -28.88
N ARG A 20 -15.11 -18.40 -27.90
CA ARG A 20 -15.29 -17.52 -26.73
C ARG A 20 -14.01 -17.39 -25.92
N THR A 21 -13.28 -18.50 -25.73
CA THR A 21 -12.01 -18.49 -24.99
C THR A 21 -10.97 -17.65 -25.72
N ILE A 22 -10.78 -17.87 -27.02
CA ILE A 22 -9.83 -17.09 -27.84
C ILE A 22 -10.22 -15.62 -27.85
N SER A 23 -11.50 -15.29 -28.04
CA SER A 23 -11.99 -13.90 -28.02
C SER A 23 -11.73 -13.24 -26.66
N THR A 24 -11.94 -13.98 -25.57
CA THR A 24 -11.70 -13.46 -24.21
C THR A 24 -10.20 -13.26 -23.95
N LEU A 25 -9.37 -14.20 -24.40
CA LEU A 25 -7.90 -14.07 -24.29
C LEU A 25 -7.40 -12.88 -25.09
N ASN A 26 -7.85 -12.72 -26.33
CA ASN A 26 -7.46 -11.59 -27.17
C ASN A 26 -7.89 -10.26 -26.54
N ALA A 27 -9.13 -10.14 -26.04
CA ALA A 27 -9.59 -8.95 -25.35
C ALA A 27 -8.75 -8.64 -24.10
N LYS A 28 -8.40 -9.65 -23.29
CA LYS A 28 -7.53 -9.49 -22.13
C LYS A 28 -6.11 -9.05 -22.52
N TYR A 29 -5.57 -9.63 -23.58
CA TYR A 29 -4.24 -9.30 -24.09
C TYR A 29 -4.18 -7.86 -24.63
N GLN A 30 -5.15 -7.45 -25.45
CA GLN A 30 -5.25 -6.08 -25.94
C GLN A 30 -5.41 -5.07 -24.79
N ALA A 31 -6.24 -5.38 -23.80
CA ALA A 31 -6.38 -4.52 -22.62
C ALA A 31 -5.10 -4.45 -21.77
N LEU A 32 -4.23 -5.47 -21.80
CA LEU A 32 -2.92 -5.43 -21.15
C LEU A 32 -1.95 -4.58 -21.95
N LEU A 33 -1.86 -4.76 -23.27
CA LEU A 33 -1.01 -3.95 -24.15
C LEU A 33 -1.36 -2.46 -24.01
N GLN A 34 -2.64 -2.12 -24.07
CA GLN A 34 -3.11 -0.75 -23.87
C GLN A 34 -2.65 -0.18 -22.54
N ARG A 35 -2.72 -0.95 -21.45
CA ARG A 35 -2.27 -0.51 -20.11
C ARG A 35 -0.76 -0.29 -20.04
N ILE A 36 0.03 -1.11 -20.74
CA ILE A 36 1.48 -0.95 -20.83
C ILE A 36 1.81 0.33 -21.63
N GLU A 37 1.14 0.54 -22.76
CA GLU A 37 1.34 1.70 -23.62
C GLU A 37 0.92 3.02 -22.98
N THR A 38 -0.14 3.04 -22.18
CA THR A 38 -0.59 4.24 -21.44
C THR A 38 0.41 4.71 -20.37
N GLY A 39 1.40 3.89 -20.04
CA GLY A 39 2.38 4.20 -19.00
C GLY A 39 1.81 4.05 -17.57
N PRO A 40 2.58 4.49 -16.55
CA PRO A 40 2.17 4.38 -15.17
C PRO A 40 0.95 5.25 -14.87
N PHE A 41 0.06 4.76 -14.00
CA PHE A 41 -1.02 5.58 -13.47
C PHE A 41 -0.44 6.71 -12.64
N THR A 42 -0.60 7.95 -13.10
CA THR A 42 -0.29 9.15 -12.31
C THR A 42 -1.51 9.56 -11.48
N PRO A 43 -1.31 10.29 -10.36
CA PRO A 43 -2.43 10.95 -9.69
C PRO A 43 -3.19 11.86 -10.67
N VAL A 44 -4.50 11.97 -10.48
CA VAL A 44 -5.32 12.96 -11.21
C VAL A 44 -4.93 14.38 -10.78
N ASP A 45 -4.96 15.33 -11.70
CA ASP A 45 -4.47 16.70 -11.45
C ASP A 45 -5.23 17.42 -10.33
N ASN A 46 -6.54 17.19 -10.22
CA ASN A 46 -7.42 17.85 -9.26
C ASN A 46 -8.12 16.81 -8.37
N PRO A 47 -7.43 16.18 -7.42
CA PRO A 47 -8.06 15.24 -6.51
C PRO A 47 -9.04 15.98 -5.59
N THR A 48 -10.09 15.29 -5.13
CA THR A 48 -10.99 15.86 -4.11
C THR A 48 -10.22 16.22 -2.86
N GLU A 49 -10.62 17.28 -2.16
CA GLU A 49 -9.99 17.65 -0.89
C GLU A 49 -10.25 16.59 0.19
N SER A 50 -9.23 16.29 1.00
CA SER A 50 -9.38 15.44 2.17
C SER A 50 -9.98 16.23 3.34
N TYR A 51 -10.97 15.65 4.03
CA TYR A 51 -11.50 16.21 5.28
C TYR A 51 -10.39 16.45 6.33
N TRP A 52 -9.47 15.49 6.47
CA TRP A 52 -8.40 15.54 7.48
C TRP A 52 -7.30 16.54 7.13
N MET A 53 -7.17 16.93 5.86
CA MET A 53 -6.14 17.89 5.42
C MET A 53 -6.61 19.34 5.44
N ARG A 54 -7.93 19.59 5.49
CA ARG A 54 -8.49 20.96 5.42
C ARG A 54 -8.00 21.86 6.55
N ASP A 55 -8.07 21.35 7.78
CA ASP A 55 -7.65 22.05 9.00
C ASP A 55 -6.62 21.19 9.75
N ALA A 56 -5.59 20.73 9.03
CA ALA A 56 -4.54 19.92 9.63
C ALA A 56 -3.85 20.70 10.77
N PRO A 57 -3.54 20.06 11.92
CA PRO A 57 -2.86 20.75 13.03
C PRO A 57 -1.47 21.30 12.70
N PHE A 58 -0.81 20.71 11.69
CA PHE A 58 0.54 21.06 11.23
C PHE A 58 0.55 21.11 9.69
N PRO A 59 -0.11 22.12 9.08
CA PRO A 59 -0.26 22.18 7.63
C PRO A 59 1.09 22.29 6.89
N GLU A 60 2.09 22.91 7.52
CA GLU A 60 3.43 23.09 6.98
C GLU A 60 4.17 21.78 6.67
N ILE A 61 3.81 20.69 7.35
CA ILE A 61 4.42 19.37 7.11
C ILE A 61 3.93 18.79 5.78
N GLY A 62 2.70 19.09 5.37
CA GLY A 62 2.09 18.54 4.16
C GLY A 62 2.81 18.96 2.87
N ASP A 63 3.35 20.18 2.87
CA ASP A 63 3.94 20.86 1.70
C ASP A 63 5.48 20.87 1.71
N VAL A 64 6.12 20.06 2.56
CA VAL A 64 7.59 19.97 2.59
C VAL A 64 8.10 19.39 1.28
N ILE A 65 8.80 20.23 0.52
CA ILE A 65 9.55 19.83 -0.67
C ILE A 65 11.03 20.05 -0.37
N GLY A 66 11.78 18.96 -0.28
CA GLY A 66 13.24 18.97 -0.17
C GLY A 66 13.91 18.83 -1.53
N GLU A 67 15.18 19.20 -1.61
CA GLU A 67 16.02 18.82 -2.74
C GLU A 67 16.15 17.29 -2.80
N ILE A 68 16.05 16.72 -4.01
CA ILE A 68 16.25 15.29 -4.22
C ILE A 68 17.76 15.05 -4.32
N PRO A 69 18.40 14.36 -3.36
CA PRO A 69 19.82 14.07 -3.43
C PRO A 69 20.12 13.09 -4.57
N GLU A 70 21.32 13.15 -5.14
CA GLU A 70 21.77 12.23 -6.20
C GLU A 70 21.83 10.77 -5.72
N GLU A 71 22.03 10.57 -4.42
CA GLU A 71 22.11 9.26 -3.79
C GLU A 71 21.27 9.21 -2.51
N ALA A 72 20.78 8.03 -2.16
CA ALA A 72 20.11 7.75 -0.88
C ALA A 72 20.44 6.32 -0.44
N ASP A 73 20.50 6.08 0.87
CA ASP A 73 20.66 4.72 1.40
C ASP A 73 19.33 3.97 1.35
N VAL A 74 18.22 4.69 1.55
CA VAL A 74 16.85 4.15 1.49
C VAL A 74 15.93 5.14 0.79
N VAL A 75 15.15 4.65 -0.18
CA VAL A 75 14.07 5.40 -0.82
C VAL A 75 12.72 4.78 -0.42
N VAL A 76 11.86 5.59 0.19
CA VAL A 76 10.49 5.22 0.57
C VAL A 76 9.52 5.88 -0.40
N VAL A 77 8.79 5.08 -1.17
CA VAL A 77 7.78 5.57 -2.11
C VAL A 77 6.40 5.54 -1.46
N GLY A 78 5.81 6.71 -1.26
CA GLY A 78 4.55 6.92 -0.58
C GLY A 78 4.75 7.28 0.90
N SER A 79 4.18 8.41 1.29
CA SER A 79 4.29 8.99 2.64
C SER A 79 3.15 8.60 3.59
N GLY A 80 2.22 7.74 3.15
CA GLY A 80 1.13 7.27 4.00
C GLY A 80 1.62 6.56 5.28
N ILE A 81 0.70 6.17 6.15
CA ILE A 81 1.00 5.63 7.49
C ILE A 81 2.04 4.48 7.48
N THR A 82 2.06 3.64 6.44
CA THR A 82 3.07 2.60 6.27
C THR A 82 4.45 3.17 5.99
N GLY A 83 4.56 4.12 5.05
CA GLY A 83 5.82 4.80 4.74
C GLY A 83 6.33 5.60 5.93
N ALA A 84 5.47 6.38 6.57
CA ALA A 84 5.79 7.13 7.78
C ALA A 84 6.28 6.20 8.92
N ALA A 85 5.60 5.08 9.15
CA ALA A 85 6.03 4.10 10.16
C ALA A 85 7.38 3.44 9.83
N ALA A 86 7.64 3.16 8.54
CA ALA A 86 8.92 2.63 8.09
C ALA A 86 10.05 3.62 8.32
N VAL A 87 9.88 4.88 7.88
CA VAL A 87 10.85 5.97 8.09
C VAL A 87 11.12 6.15 9.58
N LYS A 88 10.07 6.24 10.40
CA LYS A 88 10.19 6.35 11.86
C LYS A 88 10.99 5.19 12.45
N THR A 89 10.69 3.96 12.04
CA THR A 89 11.38 2.77 12.54
C THR A 89 12.86 2.77 12.14
N LEU A 90 13.17 3.11 10.89
CA LEU A 90 14.55 3.21 10.40
C LEU A 90 15.31 4.28 11.19
N TYR A 91 14.69 5.43 11.42
CA TYR A 91 15.27 6.51 12.21
C TYR A 91 15.55 6.08 13.66
N GLU A 92 14.57 5.47 14.34
CA GLU A 92 14.72 4.99 15.72
C GLU A 92 15.78 3.88 15.86
N LEU A 93 15.93 3.02 14.86
CA LEU A 93 16.96 1.97 14.85
C LEU A 93 18.37 2.52 14.58
N SER A 94 18.48 3.75 14.09
CA SER A 94 19.76 4.37 13.75
C SER A 94 20.47 5.00 14.95
N GLY A 95 19.81 5.08 16.12
CA GLY A 95 20.39 5.60 17.36
C GLY A 95 20.46 7.13 17.43
N ASP A 96 21.02 7.66 18.52
CA ASP A 96 21.08 9.10 18.84
C ASP A 96 22.13 9.89 18.03
N ASP A 97 22.93 9.22 17.18
CA ASP A 97 24.02 9.82 16.39
C ASP A 97 23.53 10.57 15.13
N VAL A 98 22.24 10.90 15.05
CA VAL A 98 21.67 11.63 13.91
C VAL A 98 22.19 13.08 13.83
N ASN A 99 22.74 13.62 14.93
CA ASN A 99 23.25 14.99 15.03
C ASN A 99 24.77 15.14 14.88
N GLY A 100 25.52 14.08 14.53
CA GLY A 100 26.83 14.22 13.87
C GLY A 100 28.06 14.64 14.70
N ASP A 101 28.04 14.57 16.03
CA ASP A 101 29.19 15.00 16.86
C ASP A 101 30.01 13.83 17.48
N GLY A 102 29.70 12.57 17.17
CA GLY A 102 30.35 11.40 17.77
C GLY A 102 31.37 10.70 16.85
N ASP A 103 32.66 10.74 17.21
CA ASP A 103 33.82 10.13 16.53
C ASP A 103 33.85 8.57 16.49
N GLY A 104 32.69 7.91 16.65
CA GLY A 104 32.60 6.44 16.66
C GLY A 104 31.19 5.86 16.47
N GLY A 105 30.20 6.68 16.12
CA GLY A 105 28.79 6.31 15.99
C GLY A 105 28.40 5.85 14.58
N LYS A 106 27.46 4.92 14.47
CA LYS A 106 26.91 4.54 13.16
C LYS A 106 26.13 5.73 12.60
N LYS A 107 26.60 6.30 11.49
CA LYS A 107 25.90 7.38 10.77
C LYS A 107 24.47 6.95 10.43
N ALA A 108 23.49 7.81 10.75
CA ALA A 108 22.11 7.59 10.37
C ALA A 108 21.97 7.47 8.84
N PRO A 109 21.16 6.52 8.33
CA PRO A 109 20.97 6.35 6.90
C PRO A 109 20.28 7.58 6.31
N ARG A 110 20.70 7.96 5.11
CA ARG A 110 20.05 9.00 4.31
C ARG A 110 18.79 8.40 3.70
N ILE A 111 17.65 8.75 4.29
CA ILE A 111 16.31 8.28 3.87
C ILE A 111 15.63 9.38 3.03
N VAL A 112 15.20 9.03 1.83
CA VAL A 112 14.40 9.91 0.95
C VAL A 112 12.97 9.38 0.89
N VAL A 113 12.00 10.25 1.12
CA VAL A 113 10.57 9.94 0.96
C VAL A 113 10.05 10.62 -0.30
N LEU A 114 9.51 9.83 -1.22
CA LEU A 114 8.89 10.32 -2.45
C LEU A 114 7.38 10.23 -2.32
N GLU A 115 6.69 11.35 -2.45
CA GLU A 115 5.22 11.42 -2.48
C GLU A 115 4.79 12.17 -3.74
N ALA A 116 3.72 11.68 -4.39
CA ALA A 116 3.27 12.23 -5.66
C ALA A 116 2.36 13.46 -5.49
N ARG A 117 2.01 13.79 -4.24
CA ARG A 117 1.15 14.92 -3.81
C ARG A 117 1.73 15.49 -2.50
N GLN A 118 0.88 15.99 -1.60
CA GLN A 118 1.25 16.36 -0.24
C GLN A 118 1.49 15.13 0.64
N LEU A 119 2.36 15.25 1.66
CA LEU A 119 2.62 14.18 2.62
C LEU A 119 1.30 13.69 3.27
N CYS A 120 1.18 12.37 3.44
CA CYS A 120 0.02 11.67 4.00
C CYS A 120 -1.34 11.88 3.29
N SER A 121 -1.43 12.65 2.21
CA SER A 121 -2.69 13.07 1.55
C SER A 121 -3.48 11.95 0.84
N GLY A 122 -2.90 10.75 0.76
CA GLY A 122 -3.50 9.56 0.16
C GLY A 122 -4.57 8.90 1.02
N ALA A 123 -4.59 7.56 1.04
CA ALA A 123 -5.57 6.80 1.82
C ALA A 123 -5.51 7.13 3.32
N THR A 124 -4.33 7.47 3.83
CA THR A 124 -4.11 7.87 5.23
C THR A 124 -4.97 9.07 5.61
N ALA A 125 -4.98 10.14 4.82
CA ALA A 125 -5.86 11.28 5.06
C ALA A 125 -7.27 11.10 4.49
N ARG A 126 -7.75 9.90 4.15
CA ARG A 126 -9.10 9.69 3.58
C ARG A 126 -9.88 8.57 4.24
N ASN A 127 -9.39 8.10 5.39
CA ASN A 127 -10.06 7.08 6.18
C ASN A 127 -11.21 7.68 7.02
N GLY A 128 -12.09 6.85 7.56
CA GLY A 128 -13.24 7.30 8.36
C GLY A 128 -12.93 7.76 9.79
N GLY A 129 -11.65 7.90 10.16
CA GLY A 129 -11.19 8.28 11.51
C GLY A 129 -11.16 7.14 12.52
N HIS A 130 -11.54 5.92 12.10
CA HIS A 130 -11.62 4.78 13.00
C HIS A 130 -10.24 4.19 13.30
N ILE A 131 -9.78 4.38 14.54
CA ILE A 131 -8.63 3.67 15.09
C ILE A 131 -9.16 2.54 15.96
N LYS A 132 -9.50 1.40 15.32
CA LYS A 132 -10.13 0.23 15.97
C LYS A 132 -9.30 -1.02 15.77
N CYS A 133 -9.14 -1.80 16.84
CA CYS A 133 -8.68 -3.19 16.76
C CYS A 133 -9.80 -4.16 17.17
N THR A 134 -9.94 -5.27 16.46
CA THR A 134 -10.81 -6.41 16.84
C THR A 134 -9.94 -7.64 17.12
N PRO A 135 -9.16 -7.64 18.23
CA PRO A 135 -8.08 -8.60 18.43
C PRO A 135 -8.52 -10.06 18.42
N HIS A 136 -9.72 -10.36 18.93
CA HIS A 136 -10.26 -11.73 18.94
C HIS A 136 -10.57 -12.25 17.54
N GLU A 137 -11.22 -11.43 16.70
CA GLU A 137 -11.55 -11.78 15.32
C GLU A 137 -10.28 -11.86 14.46
N GLU A 138 -9.43 -10.83 14.56
CA GLU A 138 -8.18 -10.75 13.81
C GLU A 138 -7.21 -11.87 14.16
N PHE A 139 -7.07 -12.24 15.43
CA PHE A 139 -6.24 -13.37 15.83
C PHE A 139 -6.73 -14.68 15.21
N SER A 140 -8.05 -14.94 15.30
CA SER A 140 -8.66 -16.15 14.74
C SER A 140 -8.45 -16.23 13.22
N ARG A 141 -8.60 -15.10 12.52
CA ARG A 141 -8.39 -14.99 11.08
C ARG A 141 -6.92 -15.19 10.70
N LEU A 142 -6.01 -14.42 11.31
CA LEU A 142 -4.59 -14.43 10.98
C LEU A 142 -3.90 -15.73 11.36
N ARG A 143 -4.34 -16.41 12.43
CA ARG A 143 -3.79 -17.70 12.83
C ARG A 143 -3.92 -18.75 11.73
N LYS A 144 -5.04 -18.75 10.98
CA LYS A 144 -5.29 -19.69 9.88
C LYS A 144 -4.33 -19.50 8.70
N THR A 145 -3.88 -18.26 8.45
CA THR A 145 -3.05 -17.93 7.28
C THR A 145 -1.57 -17.77 7.61
N LEU A 146 -1.23 -17.27 8.79
CA LEU A 146 0.14 -16.92 9.20
C LEU A 146 0.72 -17.83 10.29
N GLY A 147 -0.10 -18.71 10.87
CA GLY A 147 0.25 -19.46 12.07
C GLY A 147 0.14 -18.63 13.35
N GLU A 148 0.17 -19.32 14.48
CA GLU A 148 -0.12 -18.72 15.79
C GLU A 148 0.87 -17.62 16.20
N GLU A 149 2.17 -17.88 16.09
CA GLU A 149 3.20 -16.96 16.56
C GLU A 149 3.14 -15.60 15.85
N ARG A 150 3.02 -15.61 14.52
CA ARG A 150 2.93 -14.40 13.69
C ARG A 150 1.61 -13.68 13.93
N ALA A 151 0.50 -14.40 14.05
CA ALA A 151 -0.79 -13.82 14.39
C ALA A 151 -0.75 -13.07 15.74
N ARG A 152 -0.11 -13.66 16.77
CA ARG A 152 0.06 -12.99 18.08
C ARG A 152 0.91 -11.73 17.97
N LYS A 153 1.94 -11.71 17.12
CA LYS A 153 2.78 -10.52 16.89
C LYS A 153 2.00 -9.39 16.22
N VAL A 154 1.25 -9.70 15.16
CA VAL A 154 0.42 -8.71 14.44
C VAL A 154 -0.66 -8.13 15.35
N VAL A 155 -1.41 -8.97 16.05
CA VAL A 155 -2.50 -8.50 16.94
C VAL A 155 -1.94 -7.66 18.09
N ARG A 156 -0.80 -8.06 18.69
CA ARG A 156 -0.14 -7.23 19.71
C ARG A 156 0.27 -5.88 19.15
N MET A 157 0.89 -5.85 17.97
CA MET A 157 1.25 -4.60 17.29
C MET A 157 0.02 -3.72 17.06
N GLN A 158 -1.07 -4.29 16.55
CA GLN A 158 -2.34 -3.58 16.36
C GLN A 158 -2.84 -3.00 17.69
N MET A 159 -2.76 -3.72 18.80
CA MET A 159 -3.25 -3.21 20.10
C MET A 159 -2.36 -2.13 20.75
N ARG A 160 -1.11 -1.94 20.29
CA ARG A 160 -0.18 -0.98 20.93
C ARG A 160 -0.67 0.46 20.92
N HIS A 161 -1.55 0.85 20.00
CA HIS A 161 -2.09 2.21 19.98
C HIS A 161 -3.04 2.49 21.13
N LEU A 162 -3.64 1.47 21.77
CA LEU A 162 -4.66 1.65 22.81
C LEU A 162 -4.14 2.47 23.99
N ASP A 163 -2.91 2.22 24.44
CA ASP A 163 -2.34 2.94 25.59
C ASP A 163 -1.97 4.39 25.26
N VAL A 164 -1.75 4.68 23.98
CA VAL A 164 -1.52 6.05 23.50
C VAL A 164 -2.85 6.79 23.41
N LEU A 165 -3.89 6.16 22.83
CA LEU A 165 -5.21 6.78 22.71
C LEU A 165 -5.85 7.12 24.06
N LYS A 166 -5.58 6.34 25.12
CA LYS A 166 -6.07 6.64 26.48
C LYS A 166 -5.46 7.91 27.09
N LYS A 167 -4.38 8.43 26.52
CA LYS A 167 -3.66 9.62 27.02
C LYS A 167 -3.97 10.88 26.21
N LEU A 168 -4.68 10.75 25.09
CA LEU A 168 -5.19 11.85 24.29
C LEU A 168 -6.48 12.37 24.92
#